data_AF-V9LHU7-F1
#
_entry.id   AF-V9LHU7-F1
#
_cell.length_a   1.000
_cell.length_b   1.000
_cell.length_c   1.000
_cell.angle_alpha   90.00
_cell.angle_beta   90.00
_cell.angle_gamma   90.00
#
_symmetry.space_group_name_H-M   'P 1'
#
loop_
_entity.id
_entity.type
_entity.pdbx_description
1 polymer ?
#
loop_
_entity_poly.entity_id
_entity_poly.type
_entity_poly.pdbx_seq_one_letter_code
_entity_poly.pdbx_strand_id
1 'polypeptide(L)'
;LTKCKGAIAAPPVCLDASGPEFPNNVVFFQGNYVLETDELLDTQKPEYDVILCLSLTKWVHLNWGDEGLKRMFKRIYRHLRPGGIFLLEPQPWSSYGKRRKLTETIYRNYFKISLKPEQFTSFLLSSEVGFCSYELVGTPLSTSKGFQRPVYLFHKSRPSSSSN
;
A
#
# COMPACT_ATOMS: atom_id res chain seq x y z
N LEU A 1 -22.50 -5.64 -5.03
CA LEU A 1 -21.03 -5.60 -5.03
C LEU A 1 -20.51 -6.79 -4.22
N THR A 2 -19.95 -7.80 -4.89
CA THR A 2 -19.37 -8.98 -4.24
C THR A 2 -18.17 -8.54 -3.40
N LYS A 3 -18.19 -8.78 -2.08
CA LYS A 3 -17.05 -8.47 -1.21
C LYS A 3 -15.88 -9.38 -1.61
N CYS A 4 -14.80 -8.79 -2.13
CA CYS A 4 -13.59 -9.55 -2.42
C CYS A 4 -12.86 -9.86 -1.10
N LYS A 5 -12.72 -11.14 -0.79
CA LYS A 5 -11.90 -11.66 0.31
C LYS A 5 -10.88 -12.61 -0.31
N GLY A 6 -9.63 -12.19 -0.46
CA GLY A 6 -8.56 -12.97 -1.09
C GLY A 6 -7.67 -12.16 -2.03
N ALA A 7 -6.95 -12.85 -2.91
CA ALA A 7 -6.18 -12.23 -3.99
C ALA A 7 -7.10 -11.31 -4.81
N ILE A 8 -6.66 -10.07 -5.00
CA ILE A 8 -7.36 -9.11 -5.85
C ILE A 8 -6.70 -9.27 -7.19
N ALA A 9 -7.49 -9.67 -8.19
CA ALA A 9 -7.08 -9.72 -9.56
C ALA A 9 -7.22 -8.33 -10.18
N ALA A 10 -6.20 -7.87 -10.93
CA ALA A 10 -6.37 -6.72 -11.80
C ALA A 10 -7.50 -7.01 -12.81
N PRO A 11 -8.38 -6.03 -13.09
CA PRO A 11 -9.39 -6.19 -14.12
C PRO A 11 -8.71 -6.55 -15.46
N PRO A 12 -9.33 -7.41 -16.28
CA PRO A 12 -8.88 -7.54 -17.65
C PRO A 12 -8.93 -6.15 -18.29
N VAL A 13 -7.84 -5.76 -18.95
CA VAL A 13 -7.87 -4.60 -19.85
C VAL A 13 -8.75 -5.05 -21.01
N CYS A 14 -10.03 -4.66 -21.01
CA CYS A 14 -10.94 -4.96 -22.10
C CYS A 14 -10.34 -4.43 -23.41
N LEU A 15 -9.91 -5.35 -24.27
CA LEU A 15 -9.51 -5.08 -25.66
C LEU A 15 -10.73 -5.19 -26.60
N ASP A 16 -11.93 -5.15 -26.05
CA ASP A 16 -13.19 -5.05 -26.75
C ASP A 16 -13.20 -3.72 -27.56
N ALA A 17 -14.05 -3.62 -28.58
CA ALA A 17 -14.03 -2.58 -29.62
C ALA A 17 -14.07 -1.10 -29.13
N SER A 18 -14.31 -0.86 -27.84
CA SER A 18 -14.33 0.46 -27.21
C SER A 18 -12.97 0.97 -26.70
N GLY A 19 -11.90 0.16 -26.79
CA GLY A 19 -10.51 0.57 -26.52
C GLY A 19 -10.18 0.88 -25.04
N PRO A 20 -8.89 1.07 -24.71
CA PRO A 20 -8.39 1.32 -23.34
C PRO A 20 -8.54 2.78 -22.90
N GLU A 21 -9.43 3.53 -23.53
CA GLU A 21 -9.63 4.95 -23.25
C GLU A 21 -10.57 5.16 -22.06
N PHE A 22 -10.55 6.36 -21.48
CA PHE A 22 -11.54 6.74 -20.48
C PHE A 22 -12.95 6.73 -21.10
N PRO A 23 -13.97 6.16 -20.44
CA PRO A 23 -14.00 5.66 -19.05
C PRO A 23 -13.70 4.17 -18.88
N ASN A 24 -13.37 3.44 -19.94
CA ASN A 24 -13.20 1.98 -19.95
C ASN A 24 -11.93 1.50 -19.21
N ASN A 25 -11.00 2.41 -18.91
CA ASN A 25 -9.75 2.12 -18.20
C ASN A 25 -9.82 2.33 -16.68
N VAL A 26 -11.00 2.61 -16.11
CA VAL A 26 -11.18 2.79 -14.66
C VAL A 26 -12.29 1.86 -14.15
N VAL A 27 -11.98 1.07 -13.13
CA VAL A 27 -12.93 0.17 -12.48
C VAL A 27 -12.81 0.30 -10.96
N PHE A 28 -13.93 0.22 -10.25
CA PHE A 28 -13.98 0.31 -8.79
C PHE A 28 -14.38 -1.02 -8.16
N PHE A 29 -13.71 -1.38 -7.07
CA PHE A 29 -13.98 -2.59 -6.30
C PHE A 29 -14.15 -2.29 -4.82
N GLN A 30 -15.03 -3.04 -4.17
CA GLN A 30 -15.19 -3.03 -2.73
C GLN A 30 -14.48 -4.23 -2.11
N GLY A 31 -13.47 -3.97 -1.28
CA GLY A 31 -12.73 -5.03 -0.58
C GLY A 31 -11.85 -4.47 0.53
N ASN A 32 -11.44 -5.36 1.44
CA ASN A 32 -10.38 -5.05 2.39
C ASN A 32 -9.05 -5.51 1.78
N TYR A 33 -8.11 -4.59 1.58
CA TYR A 33 -6.80 -4.92 1.03
C TYR A 33 -5.91 -5.63 2.06
N VAL A 34 -6.15 -5.45 3.36
CA VAL A 34 -5.46 -6.19 4.41
C VAL A 34 -6.02 -7.62 4.44
N LEU A 35 -5.18 -8.59 4.07
CA LEU A 35 -5.53 -10.02 4.12
C LEU A 35 -5.74 -10.48 5.57
N GLU A 36 -6.54 -11.52 5.77
CA GLU A 36 -6.87 -12.03 7.11
C GLU A 36 -5.66 -12.71 7.77
N THR A 37 -4.83 -13.42 6.98
CA THR A 37 -3.66 -14.15 7.45
C THR A 37 -2.44 -13.96 6.53
N ASP A 38 -1.26 -14.36 7.00
CA ASP A 38 -0.01 -14.20 6.27
C ASP A 38 0.12 -15.23 5.14
N GLU A 39 -0.45 -16.43 5.29
CA GLU A 39 -0.42 -17.50 4.28
C GLU A 39 -1.13 -17.06 2.98
N LEU A 40 -2.13 -16.18 3.08
CA LEU A 40 -2.80 -15.62 1.92
C LEU A 40 -1.90 -14.71 1.09
N LEU A 41 -0.78 -14.21 1.62
CA LEU A 41 0.19 -13.43 0.83
C LEU A 41 0.75 -14.25 -0.33
N ASP A 42 0.92 -15.56 -0.15
CA ASP A 42 1.49 -16.42 -1.18
C ASP A 42 0.60 -16.60 -2.40
N THR A 43 -0.70 -16.34 -2.24
CA THR A 43 -1.68 -16.35 -3.33
C THR A 43 -1.64 -15.10 -4.20
N GLN A 44 -0.99 -14.01 -3.73
CA GLN A 44 -0.93 -12.75 -4.46
C GLN A 44 0.05 -12.84 -5.63
N LYS A 45 -0.46 -12.57 -6.84
CA LYS A 45 0.31 -12.52 -8.07
C LYS A 45 0.71 -11.08 -8.44
N PRO A 46 1.79 -10.88 -9.21
CA PRO A 46 2.17 -9.58 -9.75
C PRO A 46 1.25 -9.17 -10.91
N GLU A 47 0.55 -8.05 -10.76
CA GLU A 47 -0.48 -7.63 -11.74
C GLU A 47 -0.48 -6.12 -12.01
N TYR A 48 0.17 -5.32 -11.15
CA TYR A 48 0.23 -3.88 -11.30
C TYR A 48 1.66 -3.39 -11.54
N ASP A 49 1.80 -2.37 -12.37
CA ASP A 49 3.08 -1.66 -12.55
C ASP A 49 3.24 -0.53 -11.54
N VAL A 50 2.12 0.05 -11.09
CA VAL A 50 2.06 1.13 -10.10
C VAL A 50 0.99 0.82 -9.07
N ILE A 51 1.32 0.97 -7.78
CA ILE A 51 0.34 0.94 -6.69
C ILE A 51 0.40 2.24 -5.91
N LEU A 52 -0.76 2.84 -5.65
CA LEU A 52 -0.92 4.06 -4.87
C LEU A 52 -1.44 3.72 -3.46
N CYS A 53 -0.70 4.08 -2.42
CA CYS A 53 -1.15 4.04 -1.02
C CYS A 53 -1.10 5.46 -0.45
N LEU A 54 -2.11 6.25 -0.81
CA LEU A 54 -2.19 7.66 -0.46
C LEU A 54 -3.10 7.83 0.75
N SER A 55 -2.59 8.44 1.82
CA SER A 55 -3.38 8.73 3.02
C SER A 55 -4.11 7.50 3.61
N LEU A 56 -3.53 6.30 3.47
CA LEU A 56 -4.17 5.05 3.88
C LEU A 56 -3.51 4.39 5.10
N THR A 57 -2.19 4.51 5.26
CA THR A 57 -1.41 3.74 6.25
C THR A 57 -1.94 3.89 7.67
N LYS A 58 -2.26 5.11 8.13
CA LYS A 58 -2.82 5.33 9.48
C LYS A 58 -4.08 4.53 9.72
N TRP A 59 -4.98 4.47 8.75
CA TRP A 59 -6.26 3.79 8.92
C TRP A 59 -6.06 2.29 9.00
N VAL A 60 -5.14 1.76 8.19
CA VAL A 60 -4.76 0.35 8.27
C VAL A 60 -4.12 0.03 9.61
N HIS A 61 -3.17 0.86 10.02
CA HIS A 61 -2.38 0.67 11.22
C HIS A 61 -3.22 0.76 12.50
N LEU A 62 -4.19 1.67 12.57
CA LEU A 62 -5.12 1.75 13.70
C LEU A 62 -6.10 0.56 13.74
N ASN A 63 -6.60 0.08 12.60
CA ASN A 63 -7.60 -0.99 12.58
C ASN A 63 -7.00 -2.39 12.71
N TRP A 64 -5.81 -2.64 12.16
CA TRP A 64 -5.18 -3.97 12.11
C TRP A 64 -3.78 -4.02 12.76
N GLY A 65 -3.35 -2.97 13.43
CA GLY A 65 -2.07 -2.92 14.14
C GLY A 65 -0.85 -3.00 13.20
N ASP A 66 0.33 -3.21 13.79
CA ASP A 66 1.58 -3.38 13.04
C ASP A 66 1.49 -4.55 12.06
N GLU A 67 0.93 -5.69 12.48
CA GLU A 67 0.86 -6.89 11.66
C GLU A 67 -0.01 -6.69 10.40
N GLY A 68 -1.16 -6.03 10.52
CA GLY A 68 -1.97 -5.69 9.36
C GLY A 68 -1.27 -4.71 8.41
N LEU A 69 -0.54 -3.75 8.94
CA LEU A 69 0.23 -2.80 8.13
C LEU A 69 1.38 -3.49 7.39
N LYS A 70 2.15 -4.33 8.09
CA LYS A 70 3.23 -5.13 7.48
C LYS A 70 2.69 -6.04 6.39
N ARG A 71 1.57 -6.72 6.65
CA ARG A 71 0.89 -7.58 5.66
C ARG A 71 0.44 -6.80 4.44
N MET A 72 -0.12 -5.60 4.61
CA MET A 72 -0.43 -4.71 3.48
C MET A 72 0.82 -4.39 2.66
N PHE A 73 1.93 -4.01 3.29
CA PHE A 73 3.17 -3.69 2.58
C PHE A 73 3.75 -4.91 1.82
N LYS A 74 3.80 -6.08 2.47
CA LYS A 74 4.21 -7.34 1.82
C LYS A 74 3.31 -7.66 0.63
N ARG A 75 1.99 -7.47 0.77
CA ARG A 75 1.04 -7.68 -0.32
C ARG A 75 1.30 -6.71 -1.48
N ILE A 76 1.48 -5.42 -1.22
CA ILE A 76 1.80 -4.41 -2.24
C ILE A 76 3.04 -4.84 -3.03
N TYR A 77 4.11 -5.23 -2.34
CA TYR A 77 5.34 -5.67 -2.99
C TYR A 77 5.12 -6.89 -3.90
N ARG A 78 4.38 -7.91 -3.44
CA ARG A 78 4.05 -9.10 -4.26
C ARG A 78 3.15 -8.78 -5.44
N HIS A 79 2.27 -7.80 -5.27
CA HIS A 79 1.29 -7.38 -6.26
C HIS A 79 1.89 -6.53 -7.39
N LEU A 80 3.04 -5.90 -7.14
CA LEU A 80 3.81 -5.19 -8.16
C LEU A 80 4.58 -6.17 -9.06
N ARG A 81 4.50 -5.94 -10.38
CA ARG A 81 5.41 -6.57 -11.35
C ARG A 81 6.86 -6.18 -11.07
N PRO A 82 7.85 -7.00 -11.49
CA PRO A 82 9.24 -6.58 -11.39
C PRO A 82 9.49 -5.28 -12.16
N GLY A 83 10.26 -4.36 -11.56
CA GLY A 83 10.38 -2.99 -12.07
C GLY A 83 9.21 -2.07 -11.74
N GLY A 84 8.19 -2.55 -11.04
CA GLY A 84 7.04 -1.75 -10.61
C GLY A 84 7.37 -0.80 -9.47
N ILE A 85 6.53 0.21 -9.30
CA ILE A 85 6.72 1.31 -8.35
C ILE A 85 5.58 1.41 -7.34
N PHE A 86 5.93 1.72 -6.11
CA PHE A 86 4.99 1.93 -5.01
C PHE A 86 5.03 3.39 -4.54
N LEU A 87 3.92 4.11 -4.70
CA LEU A 87 3.75 5.47 -4.21
C LEU A 87 3.08 5.48 -2.83
N LEU A 88 3.78 6.04 -1.85
CA LEU A 88 3.38 6.06 -0.45
C LEU A 88 3.29 7.50 0.06
N GLU A 89 2.12 7.89 0.55
CA GLU A 89 1.92 9.15 1.29
C GLU A 89 1.45 8.79 2.72
N PRO A 90 2.39 8.58 3.67
CA PRO A 90 2.04 8.16 5.01
C PRO A 90 1.62 9.36 5.86
N GLN A 91 0.65 9.16 6.75
CA GLN A 91 0.32 10.20 7.74
C GLN A 91 1.29 10.20 8.91
N PRO A 92 1.64 11.37 9.46
CA PRO A 92 2.55 11.46 10.60
C PRO A 92 1.91 10.89 11.86
N TRP A 93 2.74 10.34 12.75
CA TRP A 93 2.30 9.74 14.02
C TRP A 93 1.46 10.70 14.87
N SER A 94 1.82 11.99 14.88
CA SER A 94 1.09 13.05 15.60
C SER A 94 -0.41 13.13 15.22
N SER A 95 -0.79 12.68 14.02
CA SER A 95 -2.19 12.66 13.57
C SER A 95 -3.02 11.47 14.08
N TYR A 96 -2.38 10.44 14.64
CA TYR A 96 -3.03 9.21 15.11
C TYR A 96 -3.80 9.46 16.41
N GLY A 97 -3.21 10.24 17.32
CA GLY A 97 -3.75 10.47 18.65
C GLY A 97 -5.17 11.03 18.65
N LYS A 98 -5.55 11.82 17.62
CA LYS A 98 -6.92 12.37 17.46
C LYS A 98 -7.98 11.33 17.12
N ARG A 99 -7.58 10.17 16.60
CA ARG A 99 -8.48 9.09 16.14
C ARG A 99 -8.41 7.83 17.00
N ARG A 100 -7.55 7.79 18.03
CA ARG A 100 -7.32 6.60 18.86
C ARG A 100 -8.54 6.10 19.65
N LYS A 101 -9.56 6.92 19.87
CA LYS A 101 -10.76 6.56 20.67
C LYS A 101 -11.97 6.17 19.82
N LEU A 102 -11.81 5.96 18.51
CA LEU A 102 -12.93 5.64 17.62
C LEU A 102 -13.58 4.29 17.92
N THR A 103 -12.78 3.28 18.25
CA THR A 103 -13.24 1.96 18.68
C THR A 103 -12.27 1.38 19.71
N GLU A 104 -12.70 0.38 20.47
CA GLU A 104 -11.83 -0.34 21.42
C GLU A 104 -10.65 -1.01 20.70
N THR A 105 -10.88 -1.61 19.53
CA THR A 105 -9.80 -2.19 18.72
C THR A 105 -8.76 -1.14 18.33
N ILE A 106 -9.20 0.02 17.84
CA ILE A 106 -8.31 1.13 17.48
C ILE A 106 -7.52 1.63 18.70
N TYR A 107 -8.18 1.73 19.86
CA TYR A 107 -7.55 2.16 21.09
C TYR A 107 -6.44 1.19 21.51
N ARG A 108 -6.74 -0.11 21.55
CA ARG A 108 -5.76 -1.16 21.89
C ARG A 108 -4.59 -1.18 20.91
N ASN A 109 -4.87 -1.11 19.61
CA ASN A 109 -3.83 -1.07 18.59
C ASN A 109 -2.96 0.17 18.72
N TYR A 110 -3.53 1.35 18.93
CA TYR A 110 -2.77 2.60 19.09
C TYR A 110 -1.65 2.49 20.15
N PHE A 111 -1.94 1.86 21.29
CA PHE A 111 -0.95 1.65 22.36
C PHE A 111 0.01 0.49 22.09
N LYS A 112 -0.33 -0.44 21.20
CA LYS A 112 0.54 -1.56 20.79
C LYS A 112 1.44 -1.25 19.61
N ILE A 113 1.13 -0.22 18.81
CA ILE A 113 1.92 0.16 17.63
C ILE A 113 3.36 0.46 18.03
N SER A 114 4.28 -0.33 17.48
CA SER A 114 5.72 -0.19 17.63
C SER A 114 6.38 0.38 16.37
N LEU A 115 5.94 -0.05 15.19
CA LEU A 115 6.47 0.40 13.90
C LEU A 115 5.88 1.77 13.55
N LYS A 116 6.60 2.87 13.79
CA LYS A 116 6.12 4.23 13.50
C LYS A 116 6.30 4.65 12.03
N PRO A 117 5.55 5.65 11.52
CA PRO A 117 5.70 6.15 10.15
C PRO A 117 7.12 6.50 9.73
N GLU A 118 7.93 7.01 10.66
CA GLU A 118 9.33 7.36 10.47
C GLU A 118 10.22 6.13 10.18
N GLN A 119 9.74 4.93 10.51
CA GLN A 119 10.44 3.65 10.29
C GLN A 119 9.91 2.89 9.06
N PHE A 120 8.88 3.40 8.37
CA PHE A 120 8.27 2.69 7.24
C PHE A 120 9.26 2.50 6.08
N THR A 121 10.09 3.51 5.78
CA THR A 121 11.10 3.42 4.73
C THR A 121 12.08 2.28 5.00
N SER A 122 12.64 2.22 6.21
CA SER A 122 13.55 1.15 6.61
C SER A 122 12.90 -0.24 6.54
N PHE A 123 11.64 -0.36 6.98
CA PHE A 123 10.91 -1.62 6.88
C PHE A 123 10.66 -2.06 5.43
N LEU A 124 10.26 -1.12 4.56
CA LEU A 124 9.99 -1.39 3.14
C LEU A 124 11.25 -1.81 2.36
N LEU A 125 12.41 -1.27 2.73
CA LEU A 125 13.70 -1.66 2.13
C LEU A 125 14.32 -2.91 2.74
N SER A 126 13.80 -3.37 3.88
CA SER A 126 14.31 -4.58 4.55
C SER A 126 14.03 -5.83 3.72
N SER A 127 14.73 -6.92 4.02
CA SER A 127 14.48 -8.24 3.43
C SER A 127 13.09 -8.79 3.75
N GLU A 128 12.36 -8.24 4.73
CA GLU A 128 10.98 -8.64 5.01
C GLU A 128 9.99 -8.19 3.92
N VAL A 129 10.31 -7.12 3.16
CA VAL A 129 9.48 -6.62 2.06
C VAL A 129 10.22 -6.68 0.73
N GLY A 130 11.41 -6.08 0.63
CA GLY A 130 12.33 -6.26 -0.49
C GLY A 130 12.30 -5.18 -1.58
N PHE A 131 11.81 -3.97 -1.31
CA PHE A 131 12.04 -2.84 -2.23
C PHE A 131 13.55 -2.52 -2.27
N CYS A 132 14.09 -2.22 -3.46
CA CYS A 132 15.54 -2.05 -3.64
C CYS A 132 16.01 -0.60 -3.42
N SER A 133 15.14 0.37 -3.63
CA SER A 133 15.44 1.78 -3.40
C SER A 133 14.15 2.58 -3.17
N TYR A 134 14.31 3.82 -2.72
CA TYR A 134 13.22 4.77 -2.62
C TYR A 134 13.73 6.20 -2.83
N GLU A 135 12.80 7.10 -3.16
CA GLU A 135 13.05 8.53 -3.28
C GLU A 135 11.87 9.34 -2.72
N LEU A 136 12.17 10.55 -2.24
CA LEU A 136 11.16 11.54 -1.90
C LEU A 136 10.79 12.30 -3.18
N VAL A 137 9.56 12.11 -3.67
CA VAL A 137 9.05 12.82 -4.86
C VAL A 137 8.75 14.27 -4.53
N GLY A 138 8.23 14.53 -3.34
CA GLY A 138 7.96 15.88 -2.86
C GLY A 138 6.92 15.92 -1.73
N THR A 139 6.64 17.14 -1.27
CA THR A 139 5.61 17.43 -0.28
C THR A 139 4.62 18.41 -0.90
N PRO A 140 3.46 17.95 -1.40
CA PRO A 140 2.50 18.83 -2.07
C PRO A 140 2.05 19.98 -1.18
N LEU A 141 1.93 21.17 -1.78
CA LEU A 141 1.36 22.31 -1.10
C LEU A 141 -0.14 22.09 -0.91
N SER A 142 -0.61 22.36 0.31
CA SER A 142 -2.03 22.33 0.66
C SER A 142 -2.35 23.51 1.56
N THR A 143 -3.54 24.08 1.42
CA THR A 143 -4.05 25.14 2.29
C THR A 143 -4.11 24.70 3.75
N SER A 144 -4.27 23.39 4.00
CA SER A 144 -4.22 22.81 5.34
C SER A 144 -2.89 22.09 5.57
N LYS A 145 -2.11 22.59 6.55
CA LYS A 145 -0.82 22.02 6.95
C LYS A 145 -0.89 20.51 7.25
N GLY A 146 -2.04 20.00 7.69
CA GLY A 146 -2.24 18.57 7.97
C GLY A 146 -2.25 17.66 6.75
N PHE A 147 -2.34 18.21 5.53
CA PHE A 147 -2.29 17.50 4.26
C PHE A 147 -1.00 17.78 3.46
N GLN A 148 -0.07 18.58 4.00
CA GLN A 148 1.27 18.72 3.45
C GLN A 148 2.11 17.53 3.94
N ARG A 149 2.08 16.43 3.20
CA ARG A 149 2.75 15.17 3.57
C ARG A 149 3.72 14.75 2.49
N PRO A 150 4.86 14.14 2.87
CA PRO A 150 5.80 13.64 1.89
C PRO A 150 5.18 12.48 1.10
N VAL A 151 5.43 12.49 -0.21
CA VAL A 151 5.13 11.40 -1.12
C VAL A 151 6.45 10.71 -1.47
N TYR A 152 6.55 9.43 -1.12
CA TYR A 152 7.70 8.60 -1.41
C TYR A 152 7.38 7.66 -2.56
N LEU A 153 8.38 7.36 -3.38
CA LEU A 153 8.31 6.37 -4.44
C LEU A 153 9.34 5.27 -4.14
N PHE A 154 8.88 4.03 -4.03
CA PHE A 154 9.71 2.85 -3.81
C PHE A 154 9.79 2.00 -5.07
N HIS A 155 10.99 1.49 -5.36
CA HIS A 155 11.27 0.72 -6.57
C HIS A 155 11.39 -0.77 -6.26
N LYS A 156 10.69 -1.61 -7.01
CA LYS A 156 10.91 -3.06 -7.02
C LYS A 156 11.92 -3.39 -8.10
N SER A 157 12.94 -4.19 -7.77
CA SER A 157 13.97 -4.56 -8.75
C SER A 157 13.37 -5.25 -9.98
N ARG A 158 13.95 -4.99 -11.15
CA ARG A 158 13.79 -5.89 -12.30
C ARG A 158 14.63 -7.16 -12.04
N PRO A 159 14.21 -8.34 -12.51
CA PRO A 159 15.11 -9.48 -12.53
C PRO A 159 16.33 -9.08 -13.35
N SER A 160 17.52 -9.39 -12.86
CA SER A 160 18.72 -9.31 -13.69
C SER A 160 18.49 -10.23 -14.89
N SER A 161 18.40 -9.65 -16.08
CA SER A 161 18.53 -10.41 -17.32
C SER A 161 19.91 -11.06 -17.28
N SER A 162 19.96 -12.35 -16.97
CA SER A 162 21.16 -13.14 -17.21
C SER A 162 21.48 -13.00 -18.69
N SER A 163 22.51 -12.22 -19.00
CA SER A 163 23.08 -12.16 -20.34
C SER A 163 23.63 -13.57 -20.62
N ASN A 164 22.94 -14.31 -21.48
CA ASN A 164 23.55 -15.48 -22.13
C ASN A 164 24.51 -15.00 -23.21
#